data_AF-A0AAF0B3P3-F1
#
_entry.id   AF-A0AAF0B3P3-F1
#
_cell.length_a   1.000
_cell.length_b   1.000
_cell.length_c   1.000
_cell.angle_alpha   90.00
_cell.angle_beta   90.00
_cell.angle_gamma   90.00
#
_symmetry.space_group_name_H-M   'P 1'
#
loop_
_entity.id
_entity.type
_entity.pdbx_description
1 polymer ?
#
loop_
_entity_poly.entity_id
_entity_poly.type
_entity_poly.pdbx_seq_one_letter_code
_entity_poly.pdbx_strand_id
1 'polypeptide(L)'
;MDGNRRFAKQMGLHTSIGHYLGSKNLIHIIELCIQLNIKILSVFAFSLLNYNRSPEEIHILFYLNLFFLINEEYFLKFVKQNKIRIRVIGNLSYINEAYREIIHNTEEKTKHHDNFTLNIFFSYTSRNEMNLCKINPNLYFDSYKDLLKKRNINYSCANSNDSDKTNIQINPKIKNTQISQVQCNCGKACSLDENQIKILNYHNKLLTADLPPPDILIRTSGEQRLSDFMLYQVKQ
;
A
#
# COMPACT_ATOMS: atom_id res chain seq x y z
N MET A 1 -4.86 12.87 2.06
CA MET A 1 -5.73 13.93 2.64
C MET A 1 -4.94 15.23 2.70
N ASP A 2 -5.40 16.29 2.04
CA ASP A 2 -4.65 17.55 1.89
C ASP A 2 -5.36 18.72 2.60
N GLY A 3 -4.60 19.76 2.97
CA GLY A 3 -5.14 20.99 3.56
C GLY A 3 -5.03 21.13 5.09
N ASN A 4 -4.59 20.11 5.82
CA ASN A 4 -4.53 20.13 7.30
C ASN A 4 -3.76 21.35 7.87
N ARG A 5 -2.62 21.70 7.26
CA ARG A 5 -1.83 22.87 7.66
C ARG A 5 -2.55 24.19 7.38
N ARG A 6 -3.27 24.28 6.26
CA ARG A 6 -4.05 25.47 5.90
C ARG A 6 -5.20 25.67 6.86
N PHE A 7 -5.92 24.58 7.17
CA PHE A 7 -6.98 24.59 8.17
C PHE A 7 -6.48 25.06 9.53
N ALA A 8 -5.36 24.48 10.02
CA ALA A 8 -4.76 24.91 11.29
C ALA A 8 -4.44 26.41 11.29
N LYS A 9 -3.79 26.92 10.23
CA LYS A 9 -3.45 28.34 10.09
C LYS A 9 -4.70 29.23 10.08
N GLN A 10 -5.75 28.84 9.38
CA GLN A 10 -7.02 29.59 9.34
C GLN A 10 -7.71 29.66 10.70
N MET A 11 -7.56 28.62 11.52
CA MET A 11 -8.13 28.55 12.87
C MET A 11 -7.20 29.11 13.96
N GLY A 12 -6.04 29.65 13.61
CA GLY A 12 -5.04 30.12 14.57
C GLY A 12 -4.41 29.00 15.42
N LEU A 13 -4.45 27.76 14.94
CA LEU A 13 -3.97 26.58 15.63
C LEU A 13 -2.57 26.17 15.16
N HIS A 14 -1.84 25.47 16.03
CA HIS A 14 -0.59 24.82 15.64
C HIS A 14 -0.83 23.75 14.56
N THR A 15 0.11 23.58 13.62
CA THR A 15 -0.04 22.66 12.48
C THR A 15 -0.30 21.22 12.90
N SER A 16 0.29 20.78 14.02
CA SER A 16 0.06 19.45 14.60
C SER A 16 -1.40 19.19 14.93
N ILE A 17 -2.13 20.20 15.40
CA ILE A 17 -3.57 20.09 15.73
C ILE A 17 -4.36 19.87 14.45
N GLY A 18 -4.02 20.56 13.35
CA GLY A 18 -4.65 20.32 12.06
C GLY A 18 -4.45 18.89 11.56
N HIS A 19 -3.27 18.31 11.79
CA HIS A 19 -3.01 16.91 11.45
C HIS A 19 -3.80 15.94 12.33
N TYR A 20 -3.90 16.21 13.64
CA TYR A 20 -4.69 15.41 14.57
C TYR A 20 -6.19 15.43 14.24
N LEU A 21 -6.75 16.60 13.89
CA LEU A 21 -8.14 16.68 13.45
C LEU A 21 -8.35 15.97 12.11
N GLY A 22 -7.36 16.05 11.21
CA GLY A 22 -7.37 15.28 9.97
C GLY A 22 -7.44 13.77 10.20
N SER A 23 -6.74 13.24 11.21
CA SER A 23 -6.80 11.81 11.50
C SER A 23 -8.11 11.38 12.17
N LYS A 24 -8.72 12.21 13.01
CA LYS A 24 -10.09 11.96 13.51
C LYS A 24 -11.11 11.95 12.37
N ASN A 25 -10.97 12.84 11.39
CA ASN A 25 -11.84 12.83 10.20
C ASN A 25 -11.66 11.58 9.33
N LEU A 26 -10.47 10.98 9.31
CA LEU A 26 -10.25 9.71 8.60
C LEU A 26 -11.11 8.58 9.17
N ILE A 27 -11.26 8.50 10.50
CA ILE A 27 -12.11 7.50 11.15
C ILE A 27 -13.55 7.64 10.65
N HIS A 28 -14.07 8.87 10.60
CA HIS A 28 -15.40 9.15 10.09
C HIS A 28 -15.56 8.77 8.60
N ILE A 29 -14.54 9.02 7.77
CA ILE A 29 -14.55 8.59 6.36
C ILE A 29 -14.62 7.06 6.26
N ILE A 30 -13.86 6.34 7.09
CA ILE A 30 -13.89 4.87 7.10
C ILE A 30 -15.29 4.37 7.48
N GLU A 31 -15.92 4.94 8.51
CA GLU A 31 -17.29 4.63 8.91
C GLU A 31 -18.29 4.84 7.76
N LEU A 32 -18.21 6.00 7.10
CA LEU A 32 -19.06 6.31 5.94
C LEU A 32 -18.85 5.33 4.80
N CYS A 33 -17.60 4.99 4.47
CA CYS A 33 -17.31 4.02 3.42
C CYS A 33 -17.93 2.65 3.74
N ILE A 34 -17.85 2.20 4.99
CA ILE A 34 -18.46 0.94 5.42
C ILE A 34 -19.99 1.00 5.32
N GLN A 35 -20.61 2.10 5.77
CA GLN A 35 -22.06 2.32 5.68
C GLN A 35 -22.56 2.34 4.23
N LEU A 36 -21.78 2.93 3.33
CA LEU A 36 -22.04 2.99 1.89
C LEU A 36 -21.63 1.70 1.15
N ASN A 37 -21.18 0.67 1.87
CA ASN A 37 -20.72 -0.61 1.34
C ASN A 37 -19.56 -0.48 0.32
N ILE A 38 -18.75 0.56 0.44
CA ILE A 38 -17.48 0.71 -0.30
C ILE A 38 -16.48 -0.28 0.32
N LYS A 39 -15.87 -1.13 -0.51
CA LYS A 39 -15.02 -2.24 -0.01
C LYS A 39 -13.55 -1.88 0.20
N ILE A 40 -13.05 -0.88 -0.51
CA ILE A 40 -11.63 -0.53 -0.51
C ILE A 40 -11.49 0.98 -0.36
N LEU A 41 -10.69 1.41 0.60
CA LEU A 41 -10.29 2.80 0.78
C LEU A 41 -8.77 2.90 0.79
N SER A 42 -8.24 3.72 -0.11
CA SER A 42 -6.81 4.01 -0.21
C SER A 42 -6.55 5.46 0.21
N VAL A 43 -5.74 5.66 1.25
CA VAL A 43 -5.46 6.98 1.81
C VAL A 43 -4.00 7.37 1.63
N PHE A 44 -3.77 8.55 1.05
CA PHE A 44 -2.42 9.11 0.96
C PHE A 44 -2.07 9.82 2.28
N ALA A 45 -1.35 9.11 3.14
CA ALA A 45 -1.02 9.50 4.51
C ALA A 45 0.30 10.28 4.59
N PHE A 46 1.36 9.77 3.96
CA PHE A 46 2.68 10.40 4.00
C PHE A 46 3.47 10.16 2.70
N SER A 47 3.87 11.24 2.03
CA SER A 47 4.65 11.16 0.79
C SER A 47 6.15 11.15 1.07
N LEU A 48 6.97 10.53 0.21
CA LEU A 48 8.43 10.71 0.25
C LEU A 48 8.83 12.19 0.11
N LEU A 49 8.03 13.02 -0.58
CA LEU A 49 8.28 14.45 -0.69
C LEU A 49 8.04 15.20 0.65
N ASN A 50 7.43 14.55 1.64
CA ASN A 50 7.18 15.16 2.95
C ASN A 50 8.38 15.05 3.91
N TYR A 51 9.42 14.29 3.57
CA TYR A 51 10.68 14.30 4.33
C TYR A 51 11.44 15.64 4.26
N ASN A 52 11.05 16.55 3.37
CA ASN A 52 11.59 17.91 3.29
C ASN A 52 10.98 18.88 4.32
N ARG A 53 10.07 18.41 5.19
CA ARG A 53 9.45 19.22 6.25
C ARG A 53 10.36 19.27 7.49
N SER A 54 9.97 20.07 8.48
CA SER A 54 10.77 20.15 9.72
C SER A 54 10.77 18.80 10.46
N PRO A 55 11.86 18.45 11.17
CA PRO A 55 11.93 17.21 11.94
C PRO A 55 10.77 17.02 12.92
N GLU A 56 10.31 18.11 13.54
CA GLU A 56 9.18 18.11 14.48
C GLU A 56 7.88 17.74 13.77
N GLU A 57 7.63 18.30 12.58
CA GLU A 57 6.45 17.96 11.79
C GLU A 57 6.50 16.50 11.32
N ILE A 58 7.66 16.03 10.88
CA ILE A 58 7.84 14.62 10.47
C ILE A 58 7.57 13.70 11.66
N HIS A 59 8.10 14.00 12.85
CA HIS A 59 7.88 13.21 14.05
C HIS A 59 6.39 13.10 14.39
N ILE A 60 5.67 14.23 14.36
CA ILE A 60 4.22 14.27 14.62
C ILE A 60 3.43 13.51 13.54
N LEU A 61 3.85 13.58 12.28
CA LEU A 61 3.19 12.84 11.20
C LEU A 61 3.40 11.33 11.34
N PHE A 62 4.62 10.90 11.67
CA PHE A 62 4.91 9.50 11.98
C PHE A 62 4.07 9.02 13.15
N TYR A 63 4.09 9.79 14.24
CA TYR A 63 3.28 9.51 15.41
C TYR A 63 1.81 9.42 15.00
N LEU A 64 1.17 10.47 14.50
CA LEU A 64 -0.27 10.44 14.21
C LEU A 64 -0.70 9.37 13.21
N ASN A 65 0.07 9.10 12.14
CA ASN A 65 -0.35 8.12 11.14
C ASN A 65 -0.14 6.66 11.59
N LEU A 66 0.85 6.41 12.45
CA LEU A 66 1.15 5.06 12.94
C LEU A 66 0.57 4.81 14.34
N PHE A 67 0.32 5.86 15.13
CA PHE A 67 -0.19 5.80 16.50
C PHE A 67 -1.58 5.15 16.59
N PHE A 68 -2.48 5.39 15.63
CA PHE A 68 -3.76 4.66 15.57
C PHE A 68 -3.56 3.14 15.42
N LEU A 69 -2.47 2.72 14.76
CA LEU A 69 -2.09 1.31 14.67
C LEU A 69 -1.45 0.79 15.97
N ILE A 70 -0.87 1.69 16.78
CA ILE A 70 -0.02 1.33 17.91
C ILE A 70 -0.81 0.91 19.12
N ASN A 71 -1.87 1.62 19.55
CA ASN A 71 -2.71 1.23 20.70
C ASN A 71 -3.85 2.25 20.99
N GLU A 72 -4.84 2.40 20.10
CA GLU A 72 -6.14 2.96 20.51
C GLU A 72 -7.13 1.80 20.61
N GLU A 73 -7.44 1.37 21.83
CA GLU A 73 -8.33 0.22 22.11
C GLU A 73 -9.65 0.33 21.34
N TYR A 74 -10.18 1.56 21.26
CA TYR A 74 -11.35 1.88 20.46
C TYR A 74 -11.17 1.55 18.98
N PHE A 75 -10.07 1.99 18.36
CA PHE A 75 -9.80 1.73 16.94
C PHE A 75 -9.60 0.23 16.67
N LEU A 76 -8.87 -0.48 17.54
CA LEU A 76 -8.70 -1.93 17.39
C LEU A 76 -10.02 -2.69 17.52
N LYS A 77 -10.89 -2.27 18.45
CA LYS A 77 -12.25 -2.82 18.59
C LYS A 77 -13.08 -2.53 17.33
N PHE A 78 -13.03 -1.31 16.83
CA PHE A 78 -13.69 -0.90 15.58
C PHE A 78 -13.21 -1.71 14.37
N VAL A 79 -11.90 -1.90 14.22
CA VAL A 79 -11.26 -2.73 13.18
C VAL A 79 -11.75 -4.17 13.25
N LYS A 80 -11.80 -4.75 14.46
CA LYS A 80 -12.26 -6.12 14.66
C LYS A 80 -13.76 -6.28 14.38
N GLN A 81 -14.58 -5.38 14.92
CA GLN A 81 -16.03 -5.41 14.77
C GLN A 81 -16.46 -5.30 13.30
N ASN A 82 -15.79 -4.41 12.55
CA ASN A 82 -16.10 -4.18 11.15
C ASN A 82 -15.30 -5.08 10.20
N LYS A 83 -14.50 -6.02 10.71
CA LYS A 83 -13.59 -6.87 9.92
C LYS A 83 -12.83 -6.06 8.87
N ILE A 84 -12.06 -5.07 9.34
CA ILE A 84 -11.24 -4.21 8.49
C ILE A 84 -9.84 -4.84 8.31
N ARG A 85 -9.45 -5.12 7.07
CA ARG A 85 -8.08 -5.47 6.70
C ARG A 85 -7.27 -4.19 6.52
N ILE A 86 -6.16 -4.07 7.24
CA ILE A 86 -5.26 -2.91 7.14
C ILE A 86 -4.03 -3.32 6.35
N ARG A 87 -3.60 -2.45 5.45
CA ARG A 87 -2.37 -2.58 4.66
C ARG A 87 -1.61 -1.28 4.65
N VAL A 88 -0.29 -1.31 4.77
CA VAL A 88 0.58 -0.14 4.64
C VAL A 88 1.44 -0.27 3.40
N ILE A 89 1.30 0.67 2.47
CA ILE A 89 1.89 0.60 1.14
C ILE A 89 2.89 1.73 0.94
N GLY A 90 4.14 1.41 0.68
CA GLY A 90 5.17 2.38 0.33
C GLY A 90 6.57 1.92 0.68
N ASN A 91 7.51 2.85 0.69
CA ASN A 91 8.92 2.56 0.91
C ASN A 91 9.26 2.67 2.40
N LEU A 92 9.05 1.57 3.13
CA LEU A 92 9.23 1.59 4.58
C LEU A 92 10.70 1.44 5.01
N SER A 93 11.67 1.42 4.07
CA SER A 93 13.10 1.54 4.42
C SER A 93 13.42 2.86 5.13
N TYR A 94 12.61 3.89 4.90
CA TYR A 94 12.68 5.19 5.57
C TYR A 94 11.98 5.24 6.93
N ILE A 95 11.40 4.12 7.38
CA ILE A 95 10.72 4.01 8.67
C ILE A 95 11.65 3.29 9.65
N ASN A 96 11.67 3.66 10.92
CA ASN A 96 12.50 2.96 11.90
C ASN A 96 11.97 1.53 12.20
N GLU A 97 12.79 0.72 12.85
CA GLU A 97 12.47 -0.69 13.10
C GLU A 97 11.22 -0.89 13.96
N ALA A 98 11.06 -0.12 15.04
CA ALA A 98 9.92 -0.22 15.94
C ALA A 98 8.59 -0.01 15.20
N TYR A 99 8.51 1.04 14.37
CA TYR A 99 7.32 1.31 13.56
C TYR A 99 7.07 0.23 12.50
N ARG A 100 8.11 -0.34 11.89
CA ARG A 100 7.93 -1.46 10.94
C ARG A 100 7.34 -2.69 11.59
N GLU A 101 7.76 -3.02 12.82
CA GLU A 101 7.22 -4.14 13.58
C GLU A 101 5.73 -3.95 13.89
N ILE A 102 5.34 -2.74 14.30
CA ILE A 102 3.93 -2.37 14.52
C ILE A 102 3.10 -2.58 13.25
N ILE A 103 3.61 -2.08 12.11
CA ILE A 103 2.95 -2.22 10.80
C ILE A 103 2.75 -3.71 10.49
N HIS A 104 3.82 -4.50 10.57
CA HIS A 104 3.77 -5.94 10.29
C HIS A 104 2.76 -6.67 11.18
N ASN A 105 2.83 -6.45 12.49
CA ASN A 105 1.92 -7.06 13.44
C ASN A 105 0.45 -6.70 13.17
N THR A 106 0.19 -5.47 12.71
CA THR A 106 -1.16 -5.00 12.39
C THR A 106 -1.69 -5.64 11.10
N GLU A 107 -0.87 -5.70 10.05
CA GLU A 107 -1.22 -6.37 8.80
C GLU A 107 -1.50 -7.86 9.04
N GLU A 108 -0.64 -8.56 9.82
CA GLU A 108 -0.83 -9.97 10.13
C GLU A 108 -2.10 -10.24 10.94
N LYS A 109 -2.41 -9.41 11.94
CA LYS A 109 -3.64 -9.53 12.75
C LYS A 109 -4.91 -9.31 11.94
N THR A 110 -4.84 -8.51 10.88
CA THR A 110 -6.01 -8.11 10.08
C THR A 110 -6.06 -8.79 8.70
N LYS A 111 -5.10 -9.65 8.35
CA LYS A 111 -5.01 -10.27 7.02
C LYS A 111 -6.23 -11.10 6.61
N HIS A 112 -6.92 -11.69 7.59
CA HIS A 112 -8.09 -12.54 7.39
C HIS A 112 -9.41 -11.76 7.37
N HIS A 113 -9.37 -10.46 7.63
CA HIS A 113 -10.54 -9.60 7.55
C HIS A 113 -10.92 -9.36 6.08
N ASP A 114 -12.21 -9.41 5.79
CA ASP A 114 -12.75 -9.49 4.43
C ASP A 114 -13.87 -8.48 4.12
N ASN A 115 -14.37 -7.76 5.13
CA ASN A 115 -15.49 -6.84 4.93
C ASN A 115 -15.06 -5.49 4.31
N PHE A 116 -13.89 -4.98 4.70
CA PHE A 116 -13.36 -3.69 4.25
C PHE A 116 -11.83 -3.72 4.22
N THR A 117 -11.21 -3.13 3.19
CA THR A 117 -9.75 -2.98 3.10
C THR A 117 -9.35 -1.51 3.17
N LEU A 118 -8.52 -1.17 4.16
CA LEU A 118 -7.90 0.13 4.32
C LEU A 118 -6.43 0.05 3.90
N ASN A 119 -6.10 0.69 2.78
CA ASN A 119 -4.72 0.85 2.30
C ASN A 119 -4.18 2.22 2.73
N ILE A 120 -3.15 2.21 3.57
CA ILE A 120 -2.49 3.42 4.07
C ILE A 120 -1.19 3.61 3.29
N PHE A 121 -1.15 4.60 2.41
CA PHE A 121 0.05 4.91 1.64
C PHE A 121 0.99 5.79 2.47
N PHE A 122 2.12 5.22 2.87
CA PHE A 122 3.07 5.83 3.80
C PHE A 122 4.50 5.72 3.28
N SER A 123 5.26 6.81 3.33
CA SER A 123 6.55 6.95 2.66
C SER A 123 6.46 6.54 1.18
N TYR A 124 5.43 7.04 0.50
CA TYR A 124 5.07 6.62 -0.85
C TYR A 124 5.18 7.77 -1.88
N THR A 125 5.66 7.43 -3.07
CA THR A 125 5.37 8.13 -4.34
C THR A 125 5.25 7.11 -5.45
N SER A 126 4.41 7.39 -6.44
CA SER A 126 4.16 6.47 -7.56
C SER A 126 5.41 6.23 -8.39
N ARG A 127 6.22 7.27 -8.65
CA ARG A 127 7.52 7.10 -9.30
C ARG A 127 8.51 6.25 -8.49
N ASN A 128 8.47 6.32 -7.15
CA ASN A 128 9.32 5.46 -6.34
C ASN A 128 8.86 3.99 -6.40
N GLU A 129 7.56 3.72 -6.27
CA GLU A 129 6.98 2.39 -6.48
C GLU A 129 7.44 1.84 -7.84
N MET A 130 7.20 2.59 -8.92
CA MET A 130 7.58 2.22 -10.29
C MET A 130 9.07 1.90 -10.46
N ASN A 131 9.96 2.59 -9.71
CA ASN A 131 11.39 2.33 -9.73
C ASN A 131 11.78 1.10 -8.91
N LEU A 132 11.18 0.87 -7.74
CA LEU A 132 11.42 -0.32 -6.92
C LEU A 132 11.09 -1.59 -7.71
N CYS A 133 10.01 -1.58 -8.47
CA CYS A 133 9.58 -2.69 -9.32
C CYS A 133 10.57 -3.08 -10.42
N LYS A 134 11.41 -2.12 -10.88
CA LYS A 134 12.44 -2.38 -11.89
C LYS A 134 13.66 -3.09 -11.31
N ILE A 135 14.01 -2.80 -10.06
CA ILE A 135 15.26 -3.23 -9.44
C ILE A 135 15.07 -4.54 -8.68
N ASN A 136 14.05 -4.64 -7.81
CA ASN A 136 13.60 -5.87 -7.15
C ASN A 136 12.35 -5.54 -6.30
N PRO A 137 11.13 -6.02 -6.66
CA PRO A 137 9.90 -5.67 -5.96
C PRO A 137 9.87 -6.17 -4.50
N ASN A 138 10.60 -7.25 -4.20
CA ASN A 138 10.63 -7.87 -2.88
C ASN A 138 11.88 -7.54 -2.05
N LEU A 139 12.76 -6.64 -2.51
CA LEU A 139 13.94 -6.24 -1.71
C LEU A 139 13.51 -5.77 -0.30
N TYR A 140 12.31 -5.21 -0.19
CA TYR A 140 11.72 -4.73 1.05
C TYR A 140 11.15 -5.86 1.95
N PHE A 141 10.44 -6.84 1.36
CA PHE A 141 9.78 -7.92 2.12
C PHE A 141 10.75 -9.06 2.46
N ASP A 142 11.62 -9.43 1.51
CA ASP A 142 12.58 -10.53 1.67
C ASP A 142 13.74 -10.13 2.58
N SER A 143 14.32 -8.93 2.41
CA SER A 143 15.39 -8.45 3.32
C SER A 143 14.88 -8.31 4.76
N TYR A 144 13.63 -7.89 4.96
CA TYR A 144 13.03 -7.75 6.30
C TYR A 144 12.64 -9.11 6.91
N LYS A 145 12.01 -10.01 6.15
CA LYS A 145 11.73 -11.39 6.60
C LYS A 145 13.01 -12.14 6.93
N ASP A 146 14.08 -11.96 6.16
CA ASP A 146 15.37 -12.58 6.42
C ASP A 146 16.07 -11.98 7.63
N LEU A 147 15.92 -10.68 7.89
CA LEU A 147 16.43 -10.02 9.11
C LEU A 147 15.67 -10.47 10.38
N LEU A 148 14.35 -10.62 10.32
CA LEU A 148 13.54 -11.17 11.41
C LEU A 148 13.83 -12.66 11.64
N LYS A 149 13.95 -13.47 10.57
CA LYS A 149 14.34 -14.88 10.65
C LYS A 149 15.75 -15.07 11.24
N LYS A 150 16.72 -14.22 10.89
CA LYS A 150 18.08 -14.27 11.44
C LYS A 150 18.15 -14.00 12.94
N ARG A 151 17.18 -13.28 13.51
CA ARG A 151 17.13 -12.98 14.96
C ARG A 151 16.43 -14.06 15.79
N ASN A 152 15.66 -14.96 15.18
CA ASN A 152 15.00 -16.09 15.84
C ASN A 152 15.64 -17.42 15.44
N ILE A 153 16.72 -17.83 16.11
CA ILE A 153 17.28 -19.19 15.93
C ILE A 153 16.54 -20.17 16.86
N ASN A 154 15.60 -20.93 16.30
CA ASN A 154 15.50 -22.41 16.36
C ASN A 154 14.09 -22.91 15.97
N TYR A 155 13.91 -23.42 14.75
CA TYR A 155 13.83 -24.86 14.47
C TYR A 155 13.77 -25.10 12.95
N SER A 156 14.38 -26.22 12.56
CA SER A 156 14.59 -26.74 11.20
C SER A 156 13.31 -26.91 10.37
N CYS A 157 13.39 -26.62 9.07
CA CYS A 157 12.85 -27.50 8.02
C CYS A 157 13.47 -27.18 6.66
N ALA A 158 14.16 -28.19 6.13
CA ALA A 158 14.39 -28.57 4.74
C ALA A 158 14.79 -27.51 3.71
N ASN A 159 16.00 -27.66 3.19
CA ASN A 159 16.37 -27.28 1.84
C ASN A 159 15.33 -27.80 0.83
N SER A 160 14.82 -26.91 -0.02
CA SER A 160 14.59 -27.23 -1.42
C SER A 160 14.69 -25.97 -2.25
N ASN A 161 15.53 -26.06 -3.27
CA ASN A 161 15.61 -25.11 -4.36
C ASN A 161 14.24 -25.03 -5.02
N ASP A 162 13.61 -23.86 -5.06
CA ASP A 162 12.60 -23.60 -6.06
C ASP A 162 12.70 -22.15 -6.55
N SER A 163 13.29 -22.06 -7.75
CA SER A 163 12.99 -21.01 -8.70
C SER A 163 11.48 -21.05 -8.98
N ASP A 164 10.72 -20.20 -8.30
CA ASP A 164 9.29 -20.02 -8.59
C ASP A 164 9.12 -19.36 -9.96
N LYS A 165 9.09 -20.24 -10.96
CA LYS A 165 8.44 -20.04 -12.24
C LYS A 165 6.98 -19.71 -11.94
N THR A 166 6.60 -18.45 -12.16
CA THR A 166 5.18 -18.15 -12.38
C THR A 166 4.72 -19.03 -13.55
N ASN A 167 3.74 -19.90 -13.29
CA ASN A 167 3.17 -20.84 -14.25
C ASN A 167 2.43 -20.10 -15.38
N ILE A 168 3.17 -19.46 -16.28
CA ILE A 168 2.73 -19.22 -17.64
C ILE A 168 3.13 -20.48 -18.40
N GLN A 169 2.18 -21.40 -18.60
CA GLN A 169 2.41 -22.53 -19.52
C GLN A 169 2.45 -22.00 -20.95
N ILE A 170 3.64 -21.57 -21.38
CA ILE A 170 3.91 -21.21 -22.77
C ILE A 170 3.89 -22.52 -23.55
N ASN A 171 2.85 -22.71 -24.37
CA ASN A 171 2.72 -23.87 -25.24
C ASN A 171 3.87 -23.82 -26.28
N PRO A 172 4.86 -24.74 -26.24
CA PRO A 172 6.12 -24.58 -27.00
C PRO A 172 5.99 -24.87 -28.50
N LYS A 173 4.77 -25.02 -29.02
CA LYS A 173 4.51 -25.45 -30.41
C LYS A 173 4.18 -24.35 -31.42
N ILE A 174 4.25 -23.06 -31.07
CA ILE A 174 4.03 -21.99 -32.05
C ILE A 174 5.15 -20.95 -31.97
N LYS A 175 6.29 -21.27 -32.61
CA LYS A 175 7.44 -20.37 -32.71
C LYS A 175 7.31 -19.29 -33.81
N ASN A 176 6.16 -19.16 -34.48
CA ASN A 176 6.05 -18.34 -35.70
C ASN A 176 4.94 -17.27 -35.74
N THR A 177 4.39 -16.84 -34.60
CA THR A 177 3.54 -15.63 -34.55
C THR A 177 3.72 -14.93 -33.21
N GLN A 178 3.86 -13.60 -33.21
CA GLN A 178 4.11 -12.69 -32.06
C GLN A 178 2.98 -12.65 -31.01
N ILE A 179 2.31 -13.77 -30.76
CA ILE A 179 1.09 -13.87 -29.97
C ILE A 179 1.27 -15.04 -29.02
N SER A 180 1.43 -14.75 -27.72
CA SER A 180 1.48 -15.78 -26.69
C SER A 180 0.08 -16.04 -26.16
N GLN A 181 -0.31 -17.31 -26.04
CA GLN A 181 -1.54 -17.69 -25.34
C GLN A 181 -1.28 -17.66 -23.83
N VAL A 182 -2.05 -16.83 -23.12
CA VAL A 182 -2.02 -16.72 -21.66
C VAL A 182 -3.38 -17.12 -21.12
N GLN A 183 -3.40 -17.93 -20.06
CA GLN A 183 -4.62 -18.33 -19.39
C GLN A 183 -5.07 -17.19 -18.46
N CYS A 184 -6.27 -16.64 -18.71
CA CYS A 184 -6.85 -15.58 -17.88
C CYS A 184 -7.46 -16.16 -16.59
N ASN A 185 -7.57 -15.34 -15.55
CA ASN A 185 -8.25 -15.71 -14.29
C ASN A 185 -9.73 -16.09 -14.49
N CYS A 186 -10.36 -15.70 -15.60
CA CYS A 186 -11.72 -16.13 -15.96
C CYS A 186 -11.77 -17.53 -16.63
N GLY A 187 -10.63 -18.23 -16.73
CA GLY A 187 -10.50 -19.55 -17.37
C GLY A 187 -10.42 -19.51 -18.90
N LYS A 188 -10.59 -18.35 -19.53
CA LYS A 188 -10.49 -18.19 -20.99
C LYS A 188 -9.04 -18.01 -21.43
N ALA A 189 -8.69 -18.56 -22.59
CA ALA A 189 -7.42 -18.30 -23.24
C ALA A 189 -7.45 -16.91 -23.90
N CYS A 190 -6.52 -16.04 -23.54
CA CYS A 190 -6.33 -14.73 -24.16
C CYS A 190 -5.04 -14.72 -24.96
N SER A 191 -5.09 -14.16 -26.16
CA SER A 191 -3.92 -13.87 -26.99
C SER A 191 -3.34 -12.52 -26.59
N LEU A 192 -2.08 -12.49 -26.14
CA LEU A 192 -1.37 -11.26 -25.83
C LEU A 192 -0.16 -11.08 -26.74
N ASP A 193 0.08 -9.85 -27.16
CA ASP A 193 1.32 -9.46 -27.85
C ASP A 193 2.49 -9.26 -26.85
N GLU A 194 3.71 -9.13 -27.36
CA GLU A 194 4.90 -8.94 -26.54
C GLU A 194 4.86 -7.69 -25.65
N ASN A 195 4.23 -6.61 -26.11
CA ASN A 195 4.14 -5.36 -25.35
C ASN A 195 3.14 -5.51 -24.20
N GLN A 196 2.02 -6.17 -24.44
CA GLN A 196 1.02 -6.49 -23.42
C GLN A 196 1.61 -7.40 -22.34
N ILE A 197 2.41 -8.41 -22.73
CA ILE A 197 3.12 -9.26 -21.77
C ILE A 197 4.11 -8.45 -20.92
N LYS A 198 4.87 -7.52 -21.54
CA LYS A 198 5.77 -6.63 -20.80
C LYS A 198 5.01 -5.74 -19.80
N ILE A 199 3.86 -5.20 -20.20
CA ILE A 199 3.01 -4.37 -19.32
C ILE A 199 2.48 -5.20 -18.15
N LEU A 200 1.97 -6.42 -18.38
CA LEU A 200 1.48 -7.29 -17.31
C LEU A 200 2.59 -7.71 -16.36
N ASN A 201 3.76 -8.07 -16.89
CA ASN A 201 4.93 -8.39 -16.07
C ASN A 201 5.41 -7.19 -15.23
N TYR A 202 5.19 -5.97 -15.73
CA TYR A 202 5.46 -4.76 -14.98
C TYR A 202 4.42 -4.52 -13.88
N HIS A 203 3.13 -4.62 -14.22
CA HIS A 203 2.01 -4.48 -13.28
C HIS A 203 2.15 -5.43 -12.08
N ASN A 204 2.44 -6.71 -12.33
CA ASN A 204 2.54 -7.73 -11.29
C ASN A 204 3.69 -7.50 -10.29
N LYS A 205 4.58 -6.54 -10.55
CA LYS A 205 5.67 -6.16 -9.66
C LYS A 205 5.34 -4.93 -8.80
N LEU A 206 4.25 -4.22 -9.08
CA LEU A 206 3.82 -3.05 -8.28
C LEU A 206 3.45 -3.47 -6.85
N LEU A 207 3.66 -2.59 -5.88
CA LEU A 207 3.23 -2.82 -4.49
C LEU A 207 1.71 -2.93 -4.36
N THR A 208 1.01 -2.44 -5.39
CA THR A 208 -0.43 -2.35 -5.51
C THR A 208 -0.99 -3.34 -6.55
N ALA A 209 -0.19 -4.30 -7.03
CA ALA A 209 -0.57 -5.23 -8.11
C ALA A 209 -1.84 -6.06 -7.81
N ASP A 210 -2.12 -6.30 -6.53
CA ASP A 210 -3.30 -7.04 -6.07
C ASP A 210 -4.51 -6.14 -5.79
N LEU A 211 -4.38 -4.82 -5.94
CA LEU A 211 -5.47 -3.86 -5.78
C LEU A 211 -6.11 -3.55 -7.14
N PRO A 212 -7.44 -3.41 -7.19
CA PRO A 212 -8.08 -2.86 -8.38
C PRO A 212 -7.71 -1.37 -8.56
N PRO A 213 -7.76 -0.86 -9.79
CA PRO A 213 -7.70 0.58 -10.04
C PRO A 213 -8.76 1.34 -9.22
N PRO A 214 -8.45 2.57 -8.77
CA PRO A 214 -9.43 3.36 -8.03
C PRO A 214 -10.56 3.85 -8.96
N ASP A 215 -11.81 3.55 -8.62
CA ASP A 215 -12.98 4.10 -9.33
C ASP A 215 -13.11 5.62 -9.14
N ILE A 216 -12.75 6.10 -7.94
CA ILE A 216 -12.86 7.51 -7.56
C ILE A 216 -11.57 7.93 -6.86
N LEU A 217 -11.00 9.05 -7.32
CA LEU A 217 -9.89 9.71 -6.66
C LEU A 217 -10.33 11.07 -6.10
N ILE A 218 -10.25 11.22 -4.78
CA ILE A 218 -10.64 12.45 -4.09
C ILE A 218 -9.40 13.17 -3.58
N ARG A 219 -9.27 14.45 -3.96
CA ARG A 219 -8.31 15.37 -3.37
C ARG A 219 -9.01 16.57 -2.74
N THR A 220 -8.82 16.74 -1.44
CA THR A 220 -9.36 17.86 -0.67
C THR A 220 -8.55 19.14 -0.91
N SER A 221 -9.04 20.26 -0.37
CA SER A 221 -8.36 21.57 -0.33
C SER A 221 -8.21 22.33 -1.65
N GLY A 222 -9.01 21.99 -2.66
CA GLY A 222 -9.12 22.74 -3.93
C GLY A 222 -7.96 22.54 -4.91
N GLU A 223 -7.01 21.66 -4.61
CA GLU A 223 -5.84 21.42 -5.44
C GLU A 223 -6.16 20.46 -6.60
N GLN A 224 -5.84 20.87 -7.83
CA GLN A 224 -6.05 20.07 -9.05
C GLN A 224 -4.73 19.44 -9.53
N ARG A 225 -4.16 18.52 -8.73
CA ARG A 225 -2.99 17.72 -9.12
C ARG A 225 -3.00 16.36 -8.41
N LEU A 226 -2.22 15.39 -8.92
CA LEU A 226 -2.10 14.06 -8.30
C LEU A 226 -1.02 13.98 -7.21
N SER A 227 -0.03 14.89 -7.20
CA SER A 227 1.08 14.87 -6.24
C SER A 227 1.82 13.53 -6.16
N ASP A 228 2.04 12.88 -7.30
CA ASP A 228 2.77 11.60 -7.39
C ASP A 228 2.08 10.47 -6.61
N PHE A 229 0.74 10.50 -6.58
CA PHE A 229 -0.09 9.47 -5.96
C PHE A 229 -0.77 8.60 -7.03
N MET A 230 -0.53 7.29 -6.98
CA MET A 230 -1.17 6.28 -7.82
C MET A 230 -1.22 6.60 -9.34
N LEU A 231 -0.13 7.17 -9.89
CA LEU A 231 -0.10 7.64 -11.29
C LEU A 231 -0.34 6.51 -12.30
N TYR A 232 0.15 5.31 -12.00
CA TYR A 232 -0.03 4.14 -12.88
C TYR A 232 -1.48 3.63 -12.83
N GLN A 233 -2.04 3.56 -11.62
CA GLN A 233 -3.33 2.93 -11.35
C GLN A 233 -4.50 3.80 -11.82
N VAL A 234 -4.37 5.13 -11.74
CA VAL A 234 -5.42 6.07 -12.19
C VAL A 234 -5.49 6.19 -13.72
N LYS A 235 -4.47 5.72 -14.45
CA LYS A 235 -4.42 5.78 -15.92
C LYS A 235 -5.10 4.57 -16.60
N GLN A 236 -5.36 3.49 -15.87
CA GLN A 236 -5.86 2.23 -16.43
C GLN A 236 -7.27 2.32 -16.98
#